data_AF-A0A8J6VVU2-F1
#
_entry.id   AF-A0A8J6VVU2-F1
#
_cell.length_a   1.000
_cell.length_b   1.000
_cell.length_c   1.000
_cell.angle_alpha   90.00
_cell.angle_beta   90.00
_cell.angle_gamma   90.00
#
_symmetry.space_group_name_H-M   'P 1'
#
loop_
_entity.id
_entity.type
_entity.pdbx_description
1 polymer ?
#
loop_
_entity_poly.entity_id
_entity_poly.type
_entity_poly.pdbx_seq_one_letter_code
_entity_poly.pdbx_strand_id
1 'polypeptide(L)'
;MADFLNILQDHRVHERGSEDWHFTLKLWSRDKSKNLEQFEQTWERRRPQKSKQPEEAVQQIQDANKKRSPLEAERQAKPLKAGAPFQAPPLPSSFVDRPQQRKAVKALLLAEEKQPGTLVISAIYGLGGIGKSVLAAALAYDPEVQQRFSDGILWATLGQEPDILPFLSSWIQALNDYDYKPTTIDAASSHLRSLLYDKRVLLVVDDAWNPDDVEPFRLGGVGCRVLVTTREASILDAQRYDMDVMTEKQSLQLLLAKAQCPQPTAQEQQQAEMLAKEVGYLPLALELAGAQIADGLTWAELLEDLQAEIARLETLDAANAAEVKSEKNRKRLSLLASFHLSLRQLSPEQLQQFAWLGVLPEDVSITQAMVATLWEVTPRQAGAILKGFWSKALVLAGAKQSPEQRLTYRLHDLMHDLAQSLLTTSVTPLQPEGIQGLGLTLVDAHAALLQRYQVQTQDKLWHTLPDDGYIHAHLTWHLENIRRH
;
A
#
# COMPACT_ATOMS: atom_id res chain seq x y z
N MET A 1 -43.21 11.07 38.75
CA MET A 1 -42.11 11.76 39.47
C MET A 1 -40.82 11.33 38.78
N ALA A 2 -40.11 12.31 38.21
CA ALA A 2 -38.76 12.22 37.63
C ALA A 2 -38.57 11.32 36.38
N ASP A 3 -39.38 11.55 35.35
CA ASP A 3 -39.26 10.90 34.04
C ASP A 3 -38.24 11.64 33.16
N PHE A 4 -37.01 11.14 33.05
CA PHE A 4 -36.01 11.75 32.18
C PHE A 4 -35.10 10.72 31.50
N LEU A 5 -35.18 10.64 30.16
CA LEU A 5 -34.00 10.44 29.31
C LEU A 5 -33.20 11.75 29.39
N ASN A 6 -32.21 11.79 30.27
CA ASN A 6 -31.19 12.82 30.17
C ASN A 6 -29.96 12.16 29.56
N ILE A 7 -29.37 12.82 28.57
CA ILE A 7 -28.00 12.52 28.17
C ILE A 7 -27.17 12.83 29.40
N LEU A 8 -26.61 11.79 30.03
CA LEU A 8 -25.79 11.94 31.22
C LEU A 8 -24.42 12.47 30.84
N GLN A 9 -23.89 11.98 29.73
CA GLN A 9 -22.67 12.46 29.10
C GLN A 9 -22.83 12.42 27.59
N ASP A 10 -22.51 13.56 26.97
CA ASP A 10 -22.39 13.71 25.53
C ASP A 10 -20.92 13.50 25.17
N HIS A 11 -20.63 12.42 24.45
CA HIS A 11 -19.26 12.08 24.04
C HIS A 11 -19.01 12.44 22.58
N ARG A 12 -19.88 13.25 21.97
CA ARG A 12 -19.68 13.70 20.60
C ARG A 12 -18.48 14.64 20.54
N VAL A 13 -17.54 14.32 19.65
CA VAL A 13 -16.41 15.21 19.31
C VAL A 13 -16.88 16.37 18.43
N HIS A 14 -17.96 16.16 17.66
CA HIS A 14 -18.60 17.19 16.82
C HIS A 14 -20.13 17.16 16.95
N GLU A 15 -20.74 18.33 17.12
CA GLU A 15 -22.19 18.45 17.39
C GLU A 15 -23.09 18.39 16.13
N ARG A 16 -22.51 18.42 14.91
CA ARG A 16 -23.25 18.40 13.63
C ARG A 16 -22.50 17.61 12.56
N GLY A 17 -23.24 16.84 11.74
CA GLY A 17 -22.73 16.21 10.52
C GLY A 17 -22.05 14.84 10.67
N SER A 18 -22.00 14.27 11.89
CA SER A 18 -21.51 12.90 12.10
C SER A 18 -22.59 11.86 11.77
N GLU A 19 -22.20 10.71 11.22
CA GLU A 19 -23.10 9.55 11.06
C GLU A 19 -23.13 8.65 12.31
N ASP A 20 -22.09 8.69 13.15
CA ASP A 20 -22.00 7.93 14.39
C ASP A 20 -22.03 8.85 15.61
N TRP A 21 -22.96 8.57 16.55
CA TRP A 21 -23.15 9.36 17.76
C TRP A 21 -23.00 8.51 19.01
N HIS A 22 -22.16 8.97 19.94
CA HIS A 22 -21.93 8.32 21.21
C HIS A 22 -22.49 9.15 22.37
N PHE A 23 -23.43 8.56 23.12
CA PHE A 23 -24.03 9.16 24.30
C PHE A 23 -24.10 8.14 25.43
N THR A 24 -23.98 8.60 26.67
CA THR A 24 -24.37 7.82 27.84
C THR A 24 -25.78 8.21 28.25
N LEU A 25 -26.72 7.27 28.16
CA LEU A 25 -28.13 7.49 28.49
C LEU A 25 -28.51 6.83 29.81
N LYS A 26 -29.42 7.45 30.56
CA LYS A 26 -30.15 6.78 31.64
C LYS A 26 -31.36 6.04 31.04
N LEU A 27 -31.38 4.72 31.16
CA LEU A 27 -32.41 3.86 30.56
C LEU A 27 -33.74 3.89 31.35
N TRP A 28 -34.87 3.76 30.64
CA TRP A 28 -36.22 3.72 31.22
C TRP A 28 -36.55 2.41 31.92
N SER A 29 -35.99 1.30 31.43
CA SER A 29 -36.20 -0.03 31.97
C SER A 29 -34.94 -0.89 31.79
N ARG A 30 -34.93 -2.10 32.36
CA ARG A 30 -33.84 -3.07 32.14
C ARG A 30 -33.91 -3.75 30.77
N ASP A 31 -34.97 -3.52 30.00
CA ASP A 31 -35.16 -4.11 28.66
C ASP A 31 -34.53 -3.20 27.59
N LYS A 32 -33.45 -3.69 26.95
CA LYS A 32 -32.68 -2.95 25.95
C LYS A 32 -33.50 -2.62 24.70
N SER A 33 -34.33 -3.54 24.22
CA SER A 33 -35.12 -3.35 23.00
C SER A 33 -36.17 -2.26 23.19
N LYS A 34 -36.85 -2.28 24.35
CA LYS A 34 -37.84 -1.25 24.70
C LYS A 34 -37.22 0.14 24.86
N ASN A 35 -35.99 0.22 25.36
CA ASN A 35 -35.27 1.50 25.47
C ASN A 35 -34.85 2.05 24.09
N LEU A 36 -34.43 1.18 23.16
CA LEU A 36 -34.04 1.57 21.80
C LEU A 36 -35.23 2.11 21.02
N GLU A 37 -36.36 1.40 21.06
CA GLU A 37 -37.58 1.81 20.36
C GLU A 37 -38.07 3.19 20.85
N GLN A 38 -38.00 3.42 22.16
CA GLN A 38 -38.45 4.68 22.74
C GLN A 38 -37.48 5.85 22.52
N PHE A 39 -36.18 5.56 22.38
CA PHE A 39 -35.17 6.53 21.95
C PHE A 39 -35.43 6.98 20.51
N GLU A 40 -35.63 6.04 19.59
CA GLU A 40 -35.93 6.29 18.17
C GLU A 40 -37.16 7.20 18.00
N GLN A 41 -38.25 6.88 18.69
CA GLN A 41 -39.49 7.67 18.65
C GLN A 41 -39.30 9.10 19.17
N THR A 42 -38.53 9.26 20.25
CA THR A 42 -38.29 10.59 20.85
C THR A 42 -37.34 11.42 19.99
N TRP A 43 -36.35 10.77 19.38
CA TRP A 43 -35.39 11.38 18.46
C TRP A 43 -36.09 11.94 17.22
N GLU A 44 -36.89 11.12 16.53
CA GLU A 44 -37.64 11.53 15.34
C GLU A 44 -38.59 12.70 15.63
N ARG A 45 -39.21 12.74 16.82
CA ARG A 45 -40.10 13.84 17.21
C ARG A 45 -39.37 15.17 17.46
N ARG A 46 -38.07 15.14 17.77
CA ARG A 46 -37.26 16.32 18.15
C ARG A 46 -36.28 16.77 17.06
N ARG A 47 -36.09 15.98 16.01
CA ARG A 47 -35.19 16.30 14.90
C ARG A 47 -35.74 17.49 14.07
N PRO A 48 -34.95 18.55 13.82
CA PRO A 48 -35.40 19.70 13.00
C PRO A 48 -35.58 19.34 11.51
N GLN A 49 -36.57 19.93 10.84
CA GLN A 49 -36.95 19.61 9.44
C GLN A 49 -35.89 19.87 8.34
N LYS A 50 -34.73 20.48 8.64
CA LYS A 50 -33.75 20.90 7.61
C LYS A 50 -32.66 19.88 7.22
N SER A 51 -32.70 18.63 7.70
CA SER A 51 -31.68 17.61 7.36
C SER A 51 -31.94 16.81 6.06
N LYS A 52 -32.76 17.31 5.12
CA LYS A 52 -33.01 16.67 3.81
C LYS A 52 -32.45 17.47 2.62
N GLN A 53 -31.16 17.84 2.64
CA GLN A 53 -30.49 18.42 1.46
C GLN A 53 -29.18 17.70 1.11
N PRO A 54 -29.23 16.51 0.49
CA PRO A 54 -28.16 16.04 -0.40
C PRO A 54 -28.54 16.12 -1.89
N GLU A 55 -29.82 16.29 -2.23
CA GLU A 55 -30.28 16.20 -3.63
C GLU A 55 -30.17 17.54 -4.39
N GLU A 56 -30.39 18.69 -3.73
CA GLU A 56 -30.34 20.00 -4.40
C GLU A 56 -28.91 20.46 -4.77
N ALA A 57 -27.91 20.05 -3.99
CA ALA A 57 -26.50 20.33 -4.29
C ALA A 57 -25.99 19.53 -5.49
N VAL A 58 -26.47 18.29 -5.67
CA VAL A 58 -26.14 17.43 -6.82
C VAL A 58 -26.81 17.96 -8.09
N GLN A 59 -28.03 18.48 -8.00
CA GLN A 59 -28.76 19.03 -9.15
C GLN A 59 -28.14 20.35 -9.64
N GLN A 60 -27.72 21.25 -8.74
CA GLN A 60 -27.06 22.51 -9.12
C GLN A 60 -25.68 22.29 -9.79
N ILE A 61 -24.95 21.23 -9.41
CA ILE A 61 -23.67 20.87 -10.04
C ILE A 61 -23.90 20.25 -11.44
N GLN A 62 -24.99 19.49 -11.63
CA GLN A 62 -25.37 18.97 -12.95
C GLN A 62 -25.80 20.08 -13.92
N ASP A 63 -26.50 21.09 -13.44
CA ASP A 63 -26.93 22.23 -14.27
C ASP A 63 -25.79 23.21 -14.57
N ALA A 64 -24.78 23.32 -13.69
CA ALA A 64 -23.55 24.05 -13.96
C ALA A 64 -22.67 23.36 -15.03
N ASN A 65 -22.67 22.02 -15.06
CA ASN A 65 -21.94 21.23 -16.07
C ASN A 65 -22.63 21.19 -17.45
N LYS A 66 -23.92 21.53 -17.54
CA LYS A 66 -24.64 21.64 -18.83
C LYS A 66 -24.29 22.86 -19.67
N LYS A 67 -23.56 23.84 -19.12
CA LYS A 67 -23.15 25.07 -19.83
C LYS A 67 -21.75 25.02 -20.45
N ARG A 68 -21.02 23.91 -20.35
CA ARG A 68 -19.76 23.70 -21.07
C ARG A 68 -20.01 22.84 -22.30
N SER A 69 -19.71 23.38 -23.47
CA SER A 69 -19.83 22.63 -24.72
C SER A 69 -18.91 21.39 -24.67
N PRO A 70 -19.39 20.19 -25.06
CA PRO A 70 -18.57 18.96 -25.05
C PRO A 70 -17.32 19.04 -25.95
N LEU A 71 -17.29 19.99 -26.87
CA LEU A 71 -16.25 20.16 -27.89
C LEU A 71 -15.01 20.94 -27.42
N GLU A 72 -15.04 21.58 -26.24
CA GLU A 72 -13.87 22.29 -25.68
C GLU A 72 -13.09 21.47 -24.65
N ALA A 73 -13.71 20.43 -24.06
CA ALA A 73 -13.07 19.54 -23.08
C ALA A 73 -12.08 18.54 -23.73
N GLU A 74 -12.20 18.31 -25.05
CA GLU A 74 -11.26 17.47 -25.83
C GLU A 74 -10.04 18.24 -26.36
N ARG A 75 -9.84 19.50 -25.96
CA ARG A 75 -8.57 20.21 -26.20
C ARG A 75 -7.46 19.60 -25.35
N GLN A 76 -6.85 18.53 -25.88
CA GLN A 76 -5.56 17.93 -25.52
C GLN A 76 -5.07 18.32 -24.13
N ALA A 77 -5.40 17.50 -23.12
CA ALA A 77 -4.72 17.55 -21.83
C ALA A 77 -3.21 17.48 -22.10
N LYS A 78 -2.51 18.61 -21.93
CA LYS A 78 -1.05 18.61 -22.08
C LYS A 78 -0.48 17.86 -20.89
N PRO A 79 0.44 16.90 -21.12
CA PRO A 79 1.13 16.20 -20.04
C PRO A 79 1.95 17.19 -19.19
N LEU A 80 2.59 16.68 -18.15
CA LEU A 80 3.55 17.42 -17.32
C LEU A 80 4.46 18.34 -18.15
N LYS A 81 4.85 19.50 -17.59
CA LYS A 81 5.79 20.41 -18.24
C LYS A 81 7.07 19.66 -18.61
N ALA A 82 7.69 20.02 -19.74
CA ALA A 82 8.96 19.41 -20.14
C ALA A 82 10.02 19.63 -19.03
N GLY A 83 10.67 18.54 -18.60
CA GLY A 83 11.64 18.56 -17.51
C GLY A 83 11.04 18.53 -16.10
N ALA A 84 9.71 18.45 -15.94
CA ALA A 84 9.10 18.23 -14.63
C ALA A 84 9.39 16.80 -14.12
N PRO A 85 9.68 16.62 -12.82
CA PRO A 85 9.94 15.31 -12.25
C PRO A 85 8.66 14.45 -12.24
N PHE A 86 8.83 13.16 -12.50
CA PHE A 86 7.78 12.16 -12.38
C PHE A 86 8.35 10.91 -11.72
N GLN A 87 8.08 10.75 -10.42
CA GLN A 87 8.67 9.71 -9.59
C GLN A 87 7.70 8.57 -9.25
N ALA A 88 6.45 8.62 -9.73
CA ALA A 88 5.47 7.59 -9.42
C ALA A 88 5.90 6.21 -9.98
N PRO A 89 5.72 5.11 -9.22
CA PRO A 89 6.04 3.77 -9.69
C PRO A 89 5.18 3.39 -10.89
N PRO A 90 5.60 2.43 -11.74
CA PRO A 90 4.75 1.94 -12.83
C PRO A 90 3.50 1.24 -12.29
N LEU A 91 2.41 1.30 -13.06
CA LEU A 91 1.21 0.53 -12.75
C LEU A 91 1.49 -0.98 -12.91
N PRO A 92 0.83 -1.84 -12.10
CA PRO A 92 0.92 -3.29 -12.26
C PRO A 92 0.52 -3.73 -13.68
N SER A 93 1.14 -4.80 -14.19
CA SER A 93 0.86 -5.32 -15.54
C SER A 93 -0.59 -5.76 -15.75
N SER A 94 -1.25 -6.21 -14.68
CA SER A 94 -2.65 -6.63 -14.67
C SER A 94 -3.53 -5.60 -13.98
N PHE A 95 -3.23 -4.31 -14.17
CA PHE A 95 -4.00 -3.23 -13.55
C PHE A 95 -5.49 -3.30 -13.92
N VAL A 96 -6.35 -3.32 -12.90
CA VAL A 96 -7.80 -3.21 -13.03
C VAL A 96 -8.24 -1.88 -12.44
N ASP A 97 -8.88 -1.04 -13.26
CA ASP A 97 -9.35 0.28 -12.82
C ASP A 97 -10.44 0.17 -11.75
N ARG A 98 -10.40 1.09 -10.80
CA ARG A 98 -11.35 1.22 -9.69
C ARG A 98 -12.03 2.59 -9.78
N PRO A 99 -12.95 2.79 -10.76
CA PRO A 99 -13.38 4.12 -11.19
C PRO A 99 -14.13 4.90 -10.10
N GLN A 100 -14.87 4.22 -9.23
CA GLN A 100 -15.57 4.87 -8.11
C GLN A 100 -14.56 5.46 -7.11
N GLN A 101 -13.60 4.65 -6.68
CA GLN A 101 -12.54 5.07 -5.75
C GLN A 101 -11.63 6.13 -6.39
N ARG A 102 -11.20 5.92 -7.64
CA ARG A 102 -10.38 6.89 -8.39
C ARG A 102 -11.08 8.23 -8.54
N LYS A 103 -12.37 8.23 -8.89
CA LYS A 103 -13.16 9.47 -9.03
C LYS A 103 -13.31 10.20 -7.70
N ALA A 104 -13.57 9.48 -6.60
CA ALA A 104 -13.71 10.06 -5.27
C ALA A 104 -12.41 10.74 -4.81
N VAL A 105 -11.28 10.02 -4.85
CA VAL A 105 -9.98 10.57 -4.44
C VAL A 105 -9.51 11.68 -5.39
N LYS A 106 -9.75 11.54 -6.70
CA LYS A 106 -9.45 12.60 -7.68
C LYS A 106 -10.22 13.89 -7.37
N ALA A 107 -11.50 13.79 -7.01
CA ALA A 107 -12.29 14.97 -6.66
C ALA A 107 -11.72 15.71 -5.44
N LEU A 108 -11.24 14.96 -4.42
CA LEU A 108 -10.58 15.54 -3.24
C LEU A 108 -9.24 16.18 -3.62
N LEU A 109 -8.41 15.52 -4.44
CA LEU A 109 -7.12 16.07 -4.91
C LEU A 109 -7.27 17.36 -5.72
N LEU A 110 -8.31 17.43 -6.55
CA LEU A 110 -8.57 18.56 -7.45
C LEU A 110 -9.40 19.67 -6.81
N ALA A 111 -9.90 19.49 -5.58
CA ALA A 111 -10.66 20.50 -4.88
C ALA A 111 -9.84 21.79 -4.67
N GLU A 112 -10.43 22.93 -5.05
CA GLU A 112 -9.85 24.24 -4.78
C GLU A 112 -10.05 24.57 -3.29
N GLU A 113 -8.95 24.53 -2.52
CA GLU A 113 -8.95 24.97 -1.13
C GLU A 113 -8.08 26.21 -1.00
N LYS A 114 -8.46 27.10 -0.09
CA LYS A 114 -7.71 28.34 0.18
C LYS A 114 -6.37 28.09 0.92
N GLN A 115 -6.13 26.86 1.39
CA GLN A 115 -4.93 26.46 2.13
C GLN A 115 -4.29 25.21 1.52
N PRO A 116 -2.97 25.00 1.72
CA PRO A 116 -2.33 23.71 1.45
C PRO A 116 -3.06 22.61 2.20
N GLY A 117 -3.25 21.46 1.57
CA GLY A 117 -4.09 20.39 2.09
C GLY A 117 -3.40 19.04 1.97
N THR A 118 -3.54 18.22 3.02
CA THR A 118 -3.07 16.83 3.06
C THR A 118 -4.29 15.92 2.89
N LEU A 119 -4.24 15.05 1.88
CA LEU A 119 -5.22 13.99 1.64
C LEU A 119 -4.59 12.66 2.03
N VAL A 120 -5.31 11.86 2.81
CA VAL A 120 -4.87 10.56 3.31
C VAL A 120 -5.78 9.50 2.73
N ILE A 121 -5.19 8.56 1.97
CA ILE A 121 -5.83 7.31 1.57
C ILE A 121 -5.51 6.28 2.65
N SER A 122 -6.52 5.91 3.43
CA SER A 122 -6.44 4.80 4.37
C SER A 122 -7.26 3.62 3.84
N ALA A 123 -7.14 2.44 4.47
CA ALA A 123 -8.00 1.30 4.19
C ALA A 123 -9.13 1.26 5.23
N ILE A 124 -10.38 0.99 4.80
CA ILE A 124 -11.54 0.86 5.72
C ILE A 124 -11.27 -0.12 6.88
N TYR A 125 -10.37 -1.09 6.66
CA TYR A 125 -10.01 -2.13 7.62
C TYR A 125 -8.53 -2.11 8.05
N GLY A 126 -7.75 -1.11 7.66
CA GLY A 126 -6.30 -1.08 7.88
C GLY A 126 -5.52 -2.21 7.17
N LEU A 127 -6.11 -2.86 6.17
CA LEU A 127 -5.52 -3.99 5.48
C LEU A 127 -4.37 -3.56 4.54
N GLY A 128 -3.24 -4.25 4.64
CA GLY A 128 -2.21 -4.27 3.59
C GLY A 128 -2.71 -5.00 2.34
N GLY A 129 -2.11 -4.73 1.17
CA GLY A 129 -2.47 -5.41 -0.08
C GLY A 129 -3.81 -5.02 -0.72
N ILE A 130 -4.54 -4.04 -0.18
CA ILE A 130 -5.84 -3.55 -0.71
C ILE A 130 -5.70 -2.65 -1.96
N GLY A 131 -4.47 -2.22 -2.28
CA GLY A 131 -4.15 -1.42 -3.49
C GLY A 131 -4.10 0.10 -3.28
N LYS A 132 -3.82 0.60 -2.06
CA LYS A 132 -3.68 2.05 -1.80
C LYS A 132 -2.60 2.71 -2.66
N SER A 133 -1.39 2.13 -2.67
CA SER A 133 -0.26 2.58 -3.49
C SER A 133 -0.58 2.53 -4.98
N VAL A 134 -1.30 1.49 -5.42
CA VAL A 134 -1.75 1.35 -6.82
C VAL A 134 -2.76 2.44 -7.20
N LEU A 135 -3.68 2.80 -6.29
CA LEU A 135 -4.62 3.89 -6.50
C LEU A 135 -3.89 5.26 -6.57
N ALA A 136 -2.94 5.50 -5.66
CA ALA A 136 -2.11 6.70 -5.69
C ALA A 136 -1.28 6.81 -6.98
N ALA A 137 -0.67 5.71 -7.42
CA ALA A 137 0.02 5.65 -8.70
C ALA A 137 -0.93 5.90 -9.88
N ALA A 138 -2.11 5.28 -9.91
CA ALA A 138 -3.11 5.50 -10.96
C ALA A 138 -3.58 6.96 -11.06
N LEU A 139 -3.67 7.66 -9.91
CA LEU A 139 -3.95 9.09 -9.89
C LEU A 139 -2.77 9.91 -10.43
N ALA A 140 -1.52 9.54 -10.13
CA ALA A 140 -0.34 10.19 -10.70
C ALA A 140 -0.27 10.08 -12.24
N TYR A 141 -0.76 8.98 -12.82
CA TYR A 141 -0.89 8.82 -14.28
C TYR A 141 -2.15 9.46 -14.88
N ASP A 142 -3.09 9.97 -14.06
CA ASP A 142 -4.34 10.54 -14.57
C ASP A 142 -4.07 11.90 -15.26
N PRO A 143 -4.54 12.11 -16.52
CA PRO A 143 -4.25 13.34 -17.26
C PRO A 143 -4.74 14.63 -16.57
N GLU A 144 -5.88 14.59 -15.88
CA GLU A 144 -6.40 15.77 -15.18
C GLU A 144 -5.54 16.11 -13.95
N VAL A 145 -5.05 15.07 -13.26
CA VAL A 145 -4.12 15.23 -12.13
C VAL A 145 -2.79 15.81 -12.62
N GLN A 146 -2.22 15.28 -13.70
CA GLN A 146 -1.00 15.83 -14.30
C GLN A 146 -1.16 17.27 -14.79
N GLN A 147 -2.33 17.61 -15.32
CA GLN A 147 -2.64 18.98 -15.73
C GLN A 147 -2.71 19.93 -14.52
N ARG A 148 -3.29 19.49 -13.40
CA ARG A 148 -3.37 20.28 -12.16
C ARG A 148 -2.01 20.45 -11.49
N PHE A 149 -1.19 19.40 -11.48
CA PHE A 149 0.15 19.35 -10.88
C PHE A 149 1.25 19.34 -11.94
N SER A 150 1.18 20.33 -12.83
CA SER A 150 2.02 20.38 -14.03
C SER A 150 3.52 20.51 -13.77
N ASP A 151 3.91 20.94 -12.57
CA ASP A 151 5.31 21.19 -12.20
C ASP A 151 6.01 19.96 -11.64
N GLY A 152 5.29 18.87 -11.38
CA GLY A 152 5.88 17.58 -11.05
C GLY A 152 5.02 16.69 -10.16
N ILE A 153 5.42 15.44 -10.10
CA ILE A 153 4.92 14.43 -9.16
C ILE A 153 6.15 13.84 -8.45
N LEU A 154 6.26 14.13 -7.16
CA LEU A 154 7.32 13.62 -6.29
C LEU A 154 6.76 12.48 -5.43
N TRP A 155 7.56 11.44 -5.22
CA TRP A 155 7.13 10.22 -4.55
C TRP A 155 8.19 9.80 -3.53
N ALA A 156 7.75 9.43 -2.33
CA ALA A 156 8.57 8.81 -1.30
C ALA A 156 7.79 7.64 -0.69
N THR A 157 8.40 6.47 -0.60
CA THR A 157 7.84 5.31 0.10
C THR A 157 8.58 5.16 1.42
N LEU A 158 7.89 5.29 2.56
CA LEU A 158 8.55 5.40 3.86
C LEU A 158 8.84 4.02 4.49
N GLY A 159 7.84 3.17 4.60
CA GLY A 159 7.97 1.93 5.37
C GLY A 159 7.94 2.16 6.88
N GLN A 160 8.32 1.14 7.66
CA GLN A 160 8.20 1.14 9.13
C GLN A 160 9.19 2.04 9.86
N GLU A 161 10.47 2.02 9.44
CA GLU A 161 11.57 2.77 10.07
C GLU A 161 12.31 3.62 9.03
N PRO A 162 11.66 4.67 8.47
CA PRO A 162 12.22 5.46 7.38
C PRO A 162 13.42 6.32 7.81
N ASP A 163 14.45 6.38 6.96
CA ASP A 163 15.41 7.50 6.98
C ASP A 163 14.86 8.63 6.09
N ILE A 164 14.34 9.68 6.73
CA ILE A 164 13.58 10.76 6.08
C ILE A 164 14.48 11.66 5.20
N LEU A 165 15.70 11.94 5.65
CA LEU A 165 16.56 12.95 5.02
C LEU A 165 16.95 12.59 3.56
N PRO A 166 17.28 11.33 3.22
CA PRO A 166 17.48 10.91 1.83
C PRO A 166 16.29 11.19 0.91
N PHE A 167 15.05 10.97 1.36
CA PHE A 167 13.86 11.25 0.55
C PHE A 167 13.73 12.74 0.25
N LEU A 168 13.84 13.59 1.26
CA LEU A 168 13.79 15.06 1.07
C LEU A 168 14.94 15.56 0.18
N SER A 169 16.14 15.02 0.37
CA SER A 169 17.31 15.34 -0.48
C SER A 169 17.07 14.94 -1.93
N SER A 170 16.46 13.79 -2.17
CA SER A 170 16.11 13.34 -3.53
C SER A 170 15.08 14.25 -4.20
N TRP A 171 14.13 14.80 -3.43
CA TRP A 171 13.14 15.76 -3.93
C TRP A 171 13.78 17.10 -4.29
N ILE A 172 14.74 17.58 -3.50
CA ILE A 172 15.51 18.80 -3.79
C ILE A 172 16.26 18.64 -5.12
N GLN A 173 16.94 17.50 -5.31
CA GLN A 173 17.64 17.19 -6.57
C GLN A 173 16.67 17.04 -7.75
N ALA A 174 15.50 16.42 -7.55
CA ALA A 174 14.47 16.29 -8.59
C ALA A 174 13.87 17.63 -9.02
N LEU A 175 13.95 18.65 -8.15
CA LEU A 175 13.60 20.04 -8.45
C LEU A 175 14.78 20.84 -9.04
N ASN A 176 15.87 20.17 -9.44
CA ASN A 176 17.09 20.68 -10.08
C ASN A 176 18.01 21.51 -9.17
N ASP A 177 17.97 21.31 -7.86
CA ASP A 177 18.98 21.88 -6.96
C ASP A 177 19.95 20.79 -6.49
N TYR A 178 21.04 20.62 -7.22
CA TYR A 178 22.07 19.62 -6.93
C TYR A 178 23.16 20.14 -5.97
N ASP A 179 23.23 21.46 -5.78
CA ASP A 179 24.26 22.11 -4.97
C ASP A 179 23.88 22.12 -3.49
N TYR A 180 22.58 22.16 -3.18
CA TYR A 180 22.10 22.13 -1.81
C TYR A 180 22.13 20.72 -1.21
N LYS A 181 22.99 20.53 -0.20
CA LYS A 181 23.15 19.27 0.54
C LYS A 181 22.68 19.47 1.98
N PRO A 182 21.41 19.20 2.30
CA PRO A 182 20.92 19.36 3.66
C PRO A 182 21.59 18.35 4.59
N THR A 183 21.92 18.78 5.81
CA THR A 183 22.45 17.91 6.86
C THR A 183 21.41 17.55 7.92
N THR A 184 20.23 18.17 7.87
CA THR A 184 19.11 17.93 8.79
C THR A 184 17.77 17.93 8.05
N ILE A 185 16.80 17.22 8.60
CA ILE A 185 15.42 17.16 8.09
C ILE A 185 14.81 18.57 8.03
N ASP A 186 14.96 19.37 9.08
CA ASP A 186 14.43 20.74 9.14
C ASP A 186 14.99 21.64 8.03
N ALA A 187 16.30 21.54 7.76
CA ALA A 187 16.95 22.30 6.70
C ALA A 187 16.41 21.89 5.32
N ALA A 188 16.29 20.57 5.08
CA ALA A 188 15.73 20.04 3.84
C ALA A 188 14.27 20.48 3.62
N SER A 189 13.42 20.35 4.65
CA SER A 189 12.02 20.75 4.63
C SER A 189 11.85 22.25 4.40
N SER A 190 12.64 23.09 5.09
CA SER A 190 12.61 24.55 4.91
C SER A 190 13.00 24.95 3.48
N HIS A 191 14.03 24.31 2.92
CA HIS A 191 14.46 24.56 1.55
C HIS A 191 13.40 24.13 0.52
N LEU A 192 12.81 22.94 0.70
CA LEU A 192 11.73 22.45 -0.15
C LEU A 192 10.50 23.38 -0.12
N ARG A 193 10.14 23.96 1.02
CA ARG A 193 9.06 24.98 1.08
C ARG A 193 9.36 26.17 0.17
N SER A 194 10.62 26.59 0.10
CA SER A 194 11.06 27.69 -0.78
C SER A 194 10.99 27.29 -2.25
N LEU A 195 11.47 26.08 -2.59
CA LEU A 195 11.41 25.55 -3.95
C LEU A 195 9.98 25.31 -4.46
N LEU A 196 9.05 24.98 -3.56
CA LEU A 196 7.66 24.63 -3.89
C LEU A 196 6.67 25.81 -3.82
N TYR A 197 7.13 26.99 -3.40
CA TYR A 197 6.24 28.13 -3.07
C TYR A 197 5.29 28.53 -4.20
N ASP A 198 5.78 28.59 -5.44
CA ASP A 198 5.03 28.99 -6.63
C ASP A 198 4.73 27.82 -7.60
N LYS A 199 5.04 26.58 -7.19
CA LYS A 199 4.89 25.39 -8.03
C LYS A 199 3.56 24.65 -7.77
N ARG A 200 3.12 23.92 -8.79
CA ARG A 200 2.00 22.97 -8.71
C ARG A 200 2.52 21.55 -8.74
N VAL A 201 2.81 20.99 -7.58
CA VAL A 201 3.41 19.66 -7.41
C VAL A 201 2.50 18.78 -6.56
N LEU A 202 2.35 17.52 -6.98
CA LEU A 202 1.77 16.48 -6.12
C LEU A 202 2.90 15.79 -5.36
N LEU A 203 2.83 15.84 -4.03
CA LEU A 203 3.76 15.14 -3.14
C LEU A 203 3.08 13.86 -2.66
N VAL A 204 3.63 12.70 -3.00
CA VAL A 204 3.09 11.40 -2.56
C VAL A 204 3.99 10.80 -1.50
N VAL A 205 3.41 10.52 -0.33
CA VAL A 205 4.06 9.81 0.78
C VAL A 205 3.37 8.45 0.92
N ASP A 206 3.97 7.43 0.34
CA ASP A 206 3.44 6.08 0.29
C ASP A 206 3.92 5.26 1.50
N ASP A 207 3.05 4.38 1.99
CA ASP A 207 3.28 3.47 3.12
C ASP A 207 3.83 4.16 4.38
N ALA A 208 3.12 5.19 4.86
CA ALA A 208 3.44 5.85 6.11
C ALA A 208 2.91 5.07 7.32
N TRP A 209 3.78 4.76 8.28
CA TRP A 209 3.43 4.04 9.51
C TRP A 209 3.25 4.96 10.71
N ASN A 210 4.10 5.97 10.87
CA ASN A 210 4.00 6.97 11.94
C ASN A 210 3.58 8.34 11.36
N PRO A 211 2.55 9.01 11.92
CA PRO A 211 2.22 10.39 11.56
C PRO A 211 3.41 11.37 11.62
N ASP A 212 4.33 11.19 12.57
CA ASP A 212 5.48 12.09 12.76
C ASP A 212 6.43 12.05 11.55
N ASP A 213 6.53 10.90 10.87
CA ASP A 213 7.37 10.72 9.69
C ASP A 213 6.78 11.42 8.45
N VAL A 214 5.48 11.74 8.47
CA VAL A 214 4.78 12.44 7.38
C VAL A 214 4.97 13.95 7.48
N GLU A 215 5.11 14.48 8.69
CA GLU A 215 5.15 15.93 8.95
C GLU A 215 6.26 16.65 8.15
N PRO A 216 7.49 16.11 8.01
CA PRO A 216 8.52 16.70 7.15
C PRO A 216 8.12 16.85 5.68
N PHE A 217 7.19 16.03 5.18
CA PHE A 217 6.71 16.06 3.81
C PHE A 217 5.46 16.91 3.59
N ARG A 218 4.86 17.46 4.65
CA ARG A 218 3.72 18.40 4.58
C ARG A 218 4.19 19.79 4.14
N LEU A 219 4.67 19.82 2.91
CA LEU A 219 5.37 20.93 2.28
C LEU A 219 4.48 21.59 1.21
N GLY A 220 4.83 22.82 0.85
CA GLY A 220 4.33 23.49 -0.34
C GLY A 220 3.33 24.62 -0.10
N GLY A 221 3.08 25.37 -1.17
CA GLY A 221 2.11 26.46 -1.23
C GLY A 221 0.73 26.02 -1.74
N VAL A 222 -0.15 26.98 -2.00
CA VAL A 222 -1.53 26.75 -2.50
C VAL A 222 -1.62 25.93 -3.80
N GLY A 223 -0.51 25.81 -4.54
CA GLY A 223 -0.40 25.01 -5.75
C GLY A 223 -0.18 23.52 -5.50
N CYS A 224 0.29 23.13 -4.31
CA CYS A 224 0.72 21.77 -3.96
C CYS A 224 -0.36 21.00 -3.18
N ARG A 225 -0.30 19.67 -3.26
CA ARG A 225 -1.08 18.74 -2.43
C ARG A 225 -0.21 17.60 -1.94
N VAL A 226 -0.44 17.16 -0.71
CA VAL A 226 0.18 15.96 -0.16
C VAL A 226 -0.82 14.83 -0.19
N LEU A 227 -0.47 13.72 -0.83
CA LEU A 227 -1.22 12.47 -0.83
C LEU A 227 -0.47 11.45 -0.01
N VAL A 228 -1.07 10.98 1.07
CA VAL A 228 -0.46 9.98 1.96
C VAL A 228 -1.21 8.66 1.81
N THR A 229 -0.49 7.54 1.72
CA THR A 229 -1.10 6.22 1.92
C THR A 229 -0.62 5.65 3.25
N THR A 230 -1.54 5.04 4.01
CA THR A 230 -1.20 4.47 5.32
C THR A 230 -2.12 3.30 5.65
N ARG A 231 -1.63 2.37 6.46
CA ARG A 231 -2.42 1.27 7.03
C ARG A 231 -3.26 1.75 8.20
N GLU A 232 -2.69 2.49 9.14
CA GLU A 232 -3.36 2.79 10.43
C GLU A 232 -3.18 4.24 10.92
N ALA A 233 -2.37 5.08 10.26
CA ALA A 233 -2.06 6.40 10.76
C ALA A 233 -3.24 7.39 10.67
N SER A 234 -3.65 7.93 11.82
CA SER A 234 -4.48 9.14 11.88
C SER A 234 -3.56 10.36 11.79
N ILE A 235 -3.55 11.01 10.64
CA ILE A 235 -2.79 12.25 10.42
C ILE A 235 -3.71 13.44 10.74
N LEU A 236 -3.26 14.31 11.63
CA LEU A 236 -4.01 15.52 12.03
C LEU A 236 -4.18 16.48 10.85
N ASP A 237 -5.33 17.14 10.79
CA ASP A 237 -5.68 18.12 9.76
C ASP A 237 -5.57 17.58 8.32
N ALA A 238 -5.89 16.29 8.14
CA ALA A 238 -5.93 15.65 6.83
C ALA A 238 -7.35 15.17 6.48
N GLN A 239 -7.72 15.34 5.22
CA GLN A 239 -8.92 14.68 4.68
C GLN A 239 -8.64 13.19 4.56
N ARG A 240 -9.54 12.36 5.08
CA ARG A 240 -9.40 10.90 5.05
C ARG A 240 -10.34 10.30 4.02
N TYR A 241 -9.80 9.45 3.16
CA TYR A 241 -10.56 8.57 2.27
C TYR A 241 -10.29 7.12 2.66
N ASP A 242 -11.33 6.42 3.12
CA ASP A 242 -11.22 5.01 3.44
C ASP A 242 -11.53 4.15 2.20
N MET A 243 -10.51 3.44 1.73
CA MET A 243 -10.56 2.57 0.57
C MET A 243 -11.10 1.18 0.95
N ASP A 244 -12.08 0.72 0.19
CA ASP A 244 -12.65 -0.62 0.31
C ASP A 244 -11.92 -1.66 -0.57
N VAL A 245 -12.25 -2.94 -0.38
CA VAL A 245 -11.81 -4.06 -1.23
C VAL A 245 -12.41 -3.97 -2.64
N MET A 246 -11.87 -4.75 -3.58
CA MET A 246 -12.37 -4.74 -4.96
C MET A 246 -13.83 -5.23 -5.00
N THR A 247 -14.62 -4.70 -5.93
CA THR A 247 -15.93 -5.29 -6.23
C THR A 247 -15.75 -6.68 -6.84
N GLU A 248 -16.72 -7.57 -6.70
CA GLU A 248 -16.71 -8.91 -7.31
C GLU A 248 -16.28 -8.90 -8.79
N LYS A 249 -16.87 -8.00 -9.61
CA LYS A 249 -16.52 -7.85 -11.03
C LYS A 249 -15.05 -7.47 -11.24
N GLN A 250 -14.53 -6.54 -10.44
CA GLN A 250 -13.13 -6.12 -10.49
C GLN A 250 -12.21 -7.27 -10.07
N SER A 251 -12.58 -7.99 -9.01
CA SER A 251 -11.81 -9.13 -8.50
C SER A 251 -11.71 -10.26 -9.49
N LEU A 252 -12.82 -10.62 -10.14
CA LEU A 252 -12.81 -11.62 -11.21
C LEU A 252 -11.95 -11.20 -12.38
N GLN A 253 -12.06 -9.93 -12.80
CA GLN A 253 -11.26 -9.42 -13.91
C GLN A 253 -9.76 -9.55 -13.60
N LEU A 254 -9.33 -9.20 -12.39
CA LEU A 254 -7.93 -9.33 -11.96
C LEU A 254 -7.51 -10.80 -11.88
N LEU A 255 -8.32 -11.64 -11.23
CA LEU A 255 -8.04 -13.05 -11.01
C LEU A 255 -7.90 -13.82 -12.32
N LEU A 256 -8.86 -13.67 -13.25
CA LEU A 256 -8.84 -14.33 -14.56
C LEU A 256 -7.67 -13.84 -15.43
N ALA A 257 -7.35 -12.54 -15.36
CA ALA A 257 -6.20 -11.99 -16.08
C ALA A 257 -4.88 -12.59 -15.56
N LYS A 258 -4.73 -12.75 -14.25
CA LYS A 258 -3.55 -13.36 -13.62
C LYS A 258 -3.46 -14.87 -13.84
N ALA A 259 -4.60 -15.56 -13.79
CA ALA A 259 -4.73 -16.98 -14.13
C ALA A 259 -4.51 -17.28 -15.62
N GLN A 260 -4.33 -16.25 -16.47
CA GLN A 260 -4.20 -16.39 -17.92
C GLN A 260 -5.40 -17.15 -18.54
N CYS A 261 -6.58 -17.00 -17.95
CA CYS A 261 -7.81 -17.68 -18.33
C CYS A 261 -8.89 -16.64 -18.72
N PRO A 262 -8.81 -16.02 -19.91
CA PRO A 262 -9.75 -14.97 -20.31
C PRO A 262 -11.15 -15.49 -20.67
N GLN A 263 -11.29 -16.80 -20.91
CA GLN A 263 -12.55 -17.45 -21.31
C GLN A 263 -12.79 -18.71 -20.46
N PRO A 264 -13.11 -18.56 -19.16
CA PRO A 264 -13.39 -19.70 -18.30
C PRO A 264 -14.68 -20.40 -18.74
N THR A 265 -14.73 -21.71 -18.56
CA THR A 265 -15.97 -22.49 -18.61
C THR A 265 -16.92 -22.04 -17.49
N ALA A 266 -18.21 -22.40 -17.57
CA ALA A 266 -19.19 -22.05 -16.54
C ALA A 266 -18.78 -22.56 -15.13
N GLN A 267 -18.13 -23.72 -15.06
CA GLN A 267 -17.64 -24.28 -13.81
C GLN A 267 -16.44 -23.50 -13.26
N GLU A 268 -15.44 -23.21 -14.11
CA GLU A 268 -14.27 -22.43 -13.70
C GLU A 268 -14.65 -21.02 -13.27
N GLN A 269 -15.60 -20.40 -13.97
CA GLN A 269 -16.17 -19.11 -13.62
C GLN A 269 -16.77 -19.13 -12.20
N GLN A 270 -17.57 -20.15 -11.88
CA GLN A 270 -18.16 -20.31 -10.56
C GLN A 270 -17.09 -20.52 -9.46
N GLN A 271 -16.04 -21.29 -9.76
CA GLN A 271 -14.94 -21.53 -8.83
C GLN A 271 -14.07 -20.28 -8.64
N ALA A 272 -13.85 -19.49 -9.70
CA ALA A 272 -13.16 -18.21 -9.62
C ALA A 272 -13.94 -17.20 -8.77
N GLU A 273 -15.27 -17.17 -8.87
CA GLU A 273 -16.15 -16.35 -8.01
C GLU A 273 -16.02 -16.75 -6.53
N MET A 274 -16.05 -18.04 -6.24
CA MET A 274 -15.86 -18.56 -4.88
C MET A 274 -14.47 -18.23 -4.34
N LEU A 275 -13.42 -18.43 -5.14
CA LEU A 275 -12.05 -18.14 -4.76
C LEU A 275 -11.83 -16.64 -4.51
N ALA A 276 -12.35 -15.78 -5.39
CA ALA A 276 -12.27 -14.32 -5.23
C ALA A 276 -12.90 -13.85 -3.91
N LYS A 277 -14.00 -14.48 -3.52
CA LYS A 277 -14.68 -14.24 -2.24
C LYS A 277 -13.86 -14.74 -1.05
N GLU A 278 -13.31 -15.95 -1.11
CA GLU A 278 -12.52 -16.52 0.00
C GLU A 278 -11.21 -15.75 0.24
N VAL A 279 -10.57 -15.22 -0.80
CA VAL A 279 -9.42 -14.32 -0.65
C VAL A 279 -9.80 -12.89 -0.19
N GLY A 280 -11.08 -12.65 0.10
CA GLY A 280 -11.59 -11.39 0.63
C GLY A 280 -11.58 -10.23 -0.36
N TYR A 281 -11.56 -10.51 -1.67
CA TYR A 281 -11.49 -9.52 -2.75
C TYR A 281 -10.27 -8.59 -2.67
N LEU A 282 -9.18 -9.04 -2.04
CA LEU A 282 -7.94 -8.29 -1.90
C LEU A 282 -7.07 -8.43 -3.16
N PRO A 283 -6.66 -7.33 -3.83
CA PRO A 283 -5.83 -7.39 -5.04
C PRO A 283 -4.61 -8.28 -4.92
N LEU A 284 -3.81 -8.14 -3.86
CA LEU A 284 -2.60 -8.94 -3.69
C LEU A 284 -2.90 -10.44 -3.57
N ALA A 285 -3.93 -10.82 -2.82
CA ALA A 285 -4.32 -12.23 -2.68
C ALA A 285 -4.89 -12.79 -4.00
N LEU A 286 -5.63 -11.99 -4.76
CA LEU A 286 -6.13 -12.36 -6.09
C LEU A 286 -4.97 -12.57 -7.08
N GLU A 287 -3.91 -11.75 -7.02
CA GLU A 287 -2.74 -11.93 -7.88
C GLU A 287 -1.99 -13.22 -7.56
N LEU A 288 -1.81 -13.52 -6.28
CA LEU A 288 -1.17 -14.75 -5.82
C LEU A 288 -1.99 -15.99 -6.18
N ALA A 289 -3.31 -15.94 -5.99
CA ALA A 289 -4.20 -17.03 -6.36
C ALA A 289 -4.19 -17.26 -7.87
N GLY A 290 -4.32 -16.19 -8.67
CA GLY A 290 -4.26 -16.28 -10.13
C GLY A 290 -2.93 -16.83 -10.63
N ALA A 291 -1.81 -16.43 -10.01
CA ALA A 291 -0.49 -16.96 -10.36
C ALA A 291 -0.37 -18.47 -10.12
N GLN A 292 -0.95 -18.99 -9.04
CA GLN A 292 -0.96 -20.44 -8.76
C GLN A 292 -1.80 -21.22 -9.78
N ILE A 293 -2.94 -20.68 -10.21
CA ILE A 293 -3.73 -21.28 -11.30
C ILE A 293 -2.95 -21.26 -12.62
N ALA A 294 -2.25 -20.17 -12.92
CA ALA A 294 -1.40 -20.08 -14.11
C ALA A 294 -0.19 -21.05 -14.06
N ASP A 295 0.26 -21.43 -12.86
CA ASP A 295 1.32 -22.44 -12.62
C ASP A 295 0.78 -23.89 -12.63
N GLY A 296 -0.52 -24.06 -12.92
CA GLY A 296 -1.14 -25.36 -13.22
C GLY A 296 -2.04 -25.95 -12.15
N LEU A 297 -2.26 -25.28 -11.01
CA LEU A 297 -3.26 -25.73 -10.05
C LEU A 297 -4.67 -25.58 -10.62
N THR A 298 -5.54 -26.53 -10.31
CA THR A 298 -6.96 -26.36 -10.64
C THR A 298 -7.63 -25.40 -9.66
N TRP A 299 -8.69 -24.74 -10.11
CA TRP A 299 -9.49 -23.86 -9.26
C TRP A 299 -10.08 -24.57 -8.04
N ALA A 300 -10.41 -25.86 -8.18
CA ALA A 300 -10.97 -26.67 -7.10
C ALA A 300 -9.93 -26.94 -6.01
N GLU A 301 -8.73 -27.42 -6.40
CA GLU A 301 -7.63 -27.71 -5.47
C GLU A 301 -7.24 -26.45 -4.69
N LEU A 302 -7.02 -25.33 -5.39
CA LEU A 302 -6.61 -24.09 -4.73
C LEU A 302 -7.68 -23.55 -3.77
N LEU A 303 -8.97 -23.70 -4.11
CA LEU A 303 -10.06 -23.29 -3.22
C LEU A 303 -10.11 -24.16 -1.96
N GLU A 304 -9.95 -25.48 -2.10
CA GLU A 304 -9.92 -26.42 -0.97
C GLU A 304 -8.73 -26.16 -0.05
N ASP A 305 -7.52 -26.01 -0.62
CA ASP A 305 -6.30 -25.70 0.12
C ASP A 305 -6.40 -24.36 0.87
N LEU A 306 -7.00 -23.35 0.22
CA LEU A 306 -7.20 -22.03 0.84
C LEU A 306 -8.16 -22.11 2.02
N GLN A 307 -9.29 -22.82 1.87
CA GLN A 307 -10.25 -23.00 2.95
C GLN A 307 -9.65 -23.77 4.13
N ALA A 308 -8.87 -24.82 3.85
CA ALA A 308 -8.17 -25.59 4.87
C ALA A 308 -7.13 -24.74 5.62
N GLU A 309 -6.34 -23.94 4.91
CA GLU A 309 -5.32 -23.08 5.53
C GLU A 309 -5.97 -21.93 6.32
N ILE A 310 -7.05 -21.31 5.84
CA ILE A 310 -7.80 -20.30 6.60
C ILE A 310 -8.34 -20.93 7.90
N ALA A 311 -8.97 -22.10 7.84
CA ALA A 311 -9.49 -22.78 9.02
C ALA A 311 -8.37 -23.10 10.02
N ARG A 312 -7.21 -23.55 9.54
CA ARG A 312 -6.02 -23.79 10.36
C ARG A 312 -5.57 -22.50 11.06
N LEU A 313 -5.42 -21.41 10.32
CA LEU A 313 -5.02 -20.13 10.89
C LEU A 313 -6.05 -19.58 11.89
N GLU A 314 -7.35 -19.74 11.63
CA GLU A 314 -8.41 -19.39 12.57
C GLU A 314 -8.28 -20.15 13.90
N THR A 315 -7.95 -21.45 13.87
CA THR A 315 -7.73 -22.22 15.10
C THR A 315 -6.51 -21.75 15.89
N LEU A 316 -5.43 -21.35 15.20
CA LEU A 316 -4.22 -20.83 15.84
C LEU A 316 -4.44 -19.43 16.42
N ASP A 317 -5.19 -18.58 15.72
CA ASP A 317 -5.52 -17.22 16.15
C ASP A 317 -6.44 -17.24 17.38
N ALA A 318 -7.44 -18.14 17.39
CA ALA A 318 -8.34 -18.34 18.52
C ALA A 318 -7.65 -18.89 19.79
N ALA A 319 -6.55 -19.64 19.63
CA ALA A 319 -5.73 -20.10 20.74
C ALA A 319 -4.91 -18.97 21.40
N ASN A 320 -4.65 -17.89 20.66
CA ASN A 320 -3.78 -16.79 21.07
C ASN A 320 -4.53 -15.51 21.50
N ALA A 321 -5.83 -15.37 21.23
CA ALA A 321 -6.60 -14.18 21.56
C ALA A 321 -8.04 -14.48 22.02
N ALA A 322 -8.47 -13.80 23.08
CA ALA A 322 -9.88 -13.62 23.40
C ALA A 322 -10.36 -12.32 22.73
N GLU A 323 -10.86 -12.35 21.48
CA GLU A 323 -11.96 -11.48 20.99
C GLU A 323 -12.30 -11.58 19.48
N VAL A 324 -13.61 -11.57 19.23
CA VAL A 324 -14.41 -11.18 18.05
C VAL A 324 -13.96 -11.61 16.64
N LYS A 325 -14.75 -12.52 16.05
CA LYS A 325 -14.82 -12.77 14.59
C LYS A 325 -15.22 -11.48 13.85
N SER A 326 -14.25 -10.65 13.52
CA SER A 326 -14.45 -9.45 12.69
C SER A 326 -14.10 -9.72 11.23
N GLU A 327 -14.76 -9.00 10.32
CA GLU A 327 -14.47 -9.08 8.88
C GLU A 327 -13.01 -8.70 8.56
N LYS A 328 -12.42 -7.75 9.33
CA LYS A 328 -10.99 -7.40 9.27
C LYS A 328 -10.12 -8.62 9.52
N ASN A 329 -10.39 -9.38 10.58
CA ASN A 329 -9.56 -10.54 10.91
C ASN A 329 -9.67 -11.64 9.84
N ARG A 330 -10.88 -11.93 9.35
CA ARG A 330 -11.05 -12.92 8.28
C ARG A 330 -10.24 -12.56 7.03
N LYS A 331 -10.32 -11.30 6.57
CA LYS A 331 -9.54 -10.83 5.40
C LYS A 331 -8.03 -10.91 5.63
N ARG A 332 -7.56 -10.59 6.84
CA ARG A 332 -6.15 -10.77 7.24
C ARG A 332 -5.72 -12.24 7.13
N LEU A 333 -6.52 -13.16 7.68
CA LEU A 333 -6.23 -14.59 7.64
C LEU A 333 -6.27 -15.13 6.20
N SER A 334 -7.23 -14.71 5.38
CA SER A 334 -7.27 -15.06 3.94
C SER A 334 -6.02 -14.62 3.19
N LEU A 335 -5.51 -13.42 3.48
CA LEU A 335 -4.28 -12.91 2.87
C LEU A 335 -3.05 -13.73 3.32
N LEU A 336 -2.93 -14.01 4.62
CA LEU A 336 -1.86 -14.86 5.16
C LEU A 336 -1.91 -16.28 4.58
N ALA A 337 -3.10 -16.87 4.46
CA ALA A 337 -3.28 -18.17 3.82
C ALA A 337 -2.82 -18.16 2.37
N SER A 338 -3.16 -17.10 1.61
CA SER A 338 -2.72 -16.94 0.22
C SER A 338 -1.19 -16.88 0.11
N PHE A 339 -0.53 -16.20 1.06
CA PHE A 339 0.93 -16.17 1.15
C PHE A 339 1.52 -17.54 1.44
N HIS A 340 1.00 -18.25 2.45
CA HIS A 340 1.48 -19.57 2.81
C HIS A 340 1.38 -20.56 1.65
N LEU A 341 0.25 -20.57 0.92
CA LEU A 341 0.07 -21.43 -0.24
C LEU A 341 1.05 -21.09 -1.36
N SER A 342 1.24 -19.80 -1.66
CA SER A 342 2.19 -19.38 -2.70
C SER A 342 3.64 -19.76 -2.37
N LEU A 343 4.03 -19.67 -1.10
CA LEU A 343 5.36 -20.08 -0.64
C LEU A 343 5.57 -21.60 -0.62
N ARG A 344 4.53 -22.39 -0.28
CA ARG A 344 4.60 -23.87 -0.30
C ARG A 344 4.85 -24.43 -1.70
N GLN A 345 4.58 -23.66 -2.76
CA GLN A 345 4.89 -24.04 -4.14
C GLN A 345 6.32 -23.73 -4.57
N LEU A 346 7.12 -23.09 -3.72
CA LEU A 346 8.53 -22.88 -3.99
C LEU A 346 9.31 -24.15 -3.66
N SER A 347 10.34 -24.44 -4.46
CA SER A 347 11.33 -25.43 -4.04
C SER A 347 12.03 -24.95 -2.77
N PRO A 348 12.64 -25.85 -1.96
CA PRO A 348 13.39 -25.45 -0.77
C PRO A 348 14.47 -24.38 -1.06
N GLU A 349 15.13 -24.49 -2.22
CA GLU A 349 16.14 -23.54 -2.69
C GLU A 349 15.52 -22.17 -3.03
N GLN A 350 14.37 -22.15 -3.69
CA GLN A 350 13.65 -20.92 -4.01
C GLN A 350 13.09 -20.25 -2.76
N LEU A 351 12.63 -21.03 -1.78
CA LEU A 351 12.16 -20.50 -0.49
C LEU A 351 13.31 -19.84 0.27
N GLN A 352 14.49 -20.46 0.28
CA GLN A 352 15.70 -19.87 0.84
C GLN A 352 16.07 -18.57 0.12
N GLN A 353 16.05 -18.56 -1.22
CA GLN A 353 16.32 -17.35 -2.01
C GLN A 353 15.32 -16.23 -1.72
N PHE A 354 14.03 -16.55 -1.58
CA PHE A 354 13.00 -15.60 -1.19
C PHE A 354 13.24 -15.05 0.22
N ALA A 355 13.53 -15.91 1.20
CA ALA A 355 13.82 -15.49 2.57
C ALA A 355 15.03 -14.53 2.65
N TRP A 356 16.07 -14.75 1.84
CA TRP A 356 17.22 -13.84 1.77
C TRP A 356 16.86 -12.42 1.32
N LEU A 357 15.72 -12.20 0.64
CA LEU A 357 15.25 -10.85 0.28
C LEU A 357 14.86 -10.04 1.53
N GLY A 358 14.58 -10.69 2.65
CA GLY A 358 14.26 -10.04 3.93
C GLY A 358 15.43 -9.35 4.62
N VAL A 359 16.67 -9.53 4.15
CA VAL A 359 17.85 -8.80 4.66
C VAL A 359 17.98 -7.40 4.04
N LEU A 360 17.22 -7.14 2.98
CA LEU A 360 17.26 -5.87 2.26
C LEU A 360 16.42 -4.82 3.00
N PRO A 361 16.66 -3.51 2.80
CA PRO A 361 15.73 -2.48 3.22
C PRO A 361 14.36 -2.64 2.53
N GLU A 362 13.32 -2.07 3.15
CA GLU A 362 11.99 -1.94 2.52
C GLU A 362 12.06 -1.06 1.25
N ASP A 363 11.17 -1.33 0.30
CA ASP A 363 11.01 -0.67 -1.02
C ASP A 363 12.30 -0.46 -1.84
N VAL A 364 13.32 -1.28 -1.64
CA VAL A 364 14.54 -1.17 -2.44
C VAL A 364 14.38 -1.71 -3.86
N SER A 365 15.06 -1.06 -4.81
CA SER A 365 15.17 -1.55 -6.19
C SER A 365 16.10 -2.76 -6.26
N ILE A 366 15.52 -3.90 -6.60
CA ILE A 366 16.21 -5.18 -6.71
C ILE A 366 16.65 -5.39 -8.15
N THR A 367 17.97 -5.44 -8.36
CA THR A 367 18.58 -5.67 -9.67
C THR A 367 19.03 -7.12 -9.79
N GLN A 368 19.14 -7.59 -11.04
CA GLN A 368 19.68 -8.92 -11.35
C GLN A 368 21.12 -9.10 -10.84
N ALA A 369 21.95 -8.05 -10.91
CA ALA A 369 23.34 -8.10 -10.46
C ALA A 369 23.44 -8.20 -8.93
N MET A 370 22.63 -7.43 -8.22
CA MET A 370 22.57 -7.46 -6.75
C MET A 370 22.15 -8.84 -6.23
N VAL A 371 21.06 -9.42 -6.76
CA VAL A 371 20.61 -10.74 -6.28
C VAL A 371 21.51 -11.89 -6.71
N ALA A 372 22.31 -11.72 -7.77
CA ALA A 372 23.35 -12.69 -8.12
C ALA A 372 24.39 -12.79 -6.99
N THR A 373 24.78 -11.65 -6.42
CA THR A 373 25.63 -11.59 -5.22
C THR A 373 24.90 -12.15 -4.00
N LEU A 374 23.65 -11.72 -3.76
CA LEU A 374 22.85 -12.16 -2.61
C LEU A 374 22.69 -13.68 -2.55
N TRP A 375 22.42 -14.33 -3.69
CA TRP A 375 22.16 -15.77 -3.75
C TRP A 375 23.40 -16.59 -4.12
N GLU A 376 24.55 -15.95 -4.35
CA GLU A 376 25.79 -16.60 -4.76
C GLU A 376 25.63 -17.44 -6.06
N VAL A 377 24.88 -16.90 -7.01
CA VAL A 377 24.57 -17.53 -8.31
C VAL A 377 25.07 -16.69 -9.47
N THR A 378 25.11 -17.27 -10.66
CA THR A 378 25.42 -16.49 -11.87
C THR A 378 24.31 -15.46 -12.14
N PRO A 379 24.62 -14.29 -12.76
CA PRO A 379 23.60 -13.31 -13.12
C PRO A 379 22.46 -13.91 -13.93
N ARG A 380 22.75 -14.85 -14.84
CA ARG A 380 21.73 -15.54 -15.64
C ARG A 380 20.75 -16.34 -14.78
N GLN A 381 21.24 -17.07 -13.78
CA GLN A 381 20.39 -17.80 -12.84
C GLN A 381 19.56 -16.83 -11.98
N ALA A 382 20.19 -15.80 -11.44
CA ALA A 382 19.51 -14.74 -10.69
C ALA A 382 18.36 -14.11 -11.47
N GLY A 383 18.57 -13.80 -12.75
CA GLY A 383 17.51 -13.27 -13.62
C GLY A 383 16.36 -14.25 -13.85
N ALA A 384 16.65 -15.55 -13.96
CA ALA A 384 15.62 -16.58 -14.08
C ALA A 384 14.81 -16.75 -12.79
N ILE A 385 15.47 -16.72 -11.63
CA ILE A 385 14.83 -16.78 -10.31
C ILE A 385 13.91 -15.58 -10.10
N LEU A 386 14.40 -14.36 -10.34
CA LEU A 386 13.57 -13.14 -10.25
C LEU A 386 12.36 -13.20 -11.18
N LYS A 387 12.54 -13.68 -12.41
CA LYS A 387 11.42 -13.87 -13.34
C LYS A 387 10.40 -14.87 -12.81
N GLY A 388 10.85 -15.94 -12.15
CA GLY A 388 9.99 -16.94 -11.50
C GLY A 388 9.21 -16.35 -10.32
N PHE A 389 9.86 -15.58 -9.44
CA PHE A 389 9.16 -14.86 -8.37
C PHE A 389 8.15 -13.85 -8.90
N TRP A 390 8.49 -13.16 -9.99
CA TRP A 390 7.60 -12.21 -10.64
C TRP A 390 6.37 -12.90 -11.25
N SER A 391 6.55 -14.04 -11.93
CA SER A 391 5.41 -14.82 -12.45
C SER A 391 4.52 -15.37 -11.34
N LYS A 392 5.08 -15.61 -10.15
CA LYS A 392 4.36 -16.05 -8.94
C LYS A 392 3.77 -14.89 -8.11
N ALA A 393 3.85 -13.65 -8.59
CA ALA A 393 3.42 -12.43 -7.89
C ALA A 393 4.10 -12.20 -6.52
N LEU A 394 5.26 -12.80 -6.28
CA LEU A 394 6.06 -12.65 -5.05
C LEU A 394 6.95 -11.39 -5.07
N VAL A 395 7.23 -10.86 -6.26
CA VAL A 395 7.90 -9.56 -6.46
C VAL A 395 7.15 -8.73 -7.48
N LEU A 396 7.24 -7.41 -7.34
CA LEU A 396 6.62 -6.41 -8.21
C LEU A 396 7.65 -5.82 -9.19
N ALA A 397 7.16 -5.22 -10.28
CA ALA A 397 8.02 -4.43 -11.15
C ALA A 397 8.51 -3.17 -10.42
N GLY A 398 9.82 -2.93 -10.49
CA GLY A 398 10.47 -1.73 -9.97
C GLY A 398 10.49 -0.58 -10.98
N ALA A 399 11.01 0.56 -10.56
CA ALA A 399 11.25 1.71 -11.43
C ALA A 399 12.40 1.42 -12.40
N LYS A 400 12.26 1.82 -13.66
CA LYS A 400 13.32 1.66 -14.67
C LYS A 400 14.54 2.50 -14.25
N GLN A 401 15.63 1.85 -13.90
CA GLN A 401 16.90 2.53 -13.69
C GLN A 401 17.63 2.66 -15.04
N SER A 402 18.05 3.89 -15.36
CA SER A 402 18.89 4.26 -16.52
C SER A 402 18.26 4.13 -17.92
N PRO A 403 18.87 4.75 -18.95
CA PRO A 403 18.44 4.63 -20.35
C PRO A 403 18.49 3.19 -20.90
N GLU A 404 19.21 2.28 -20.24
CA GLU A 404 19.41 0.89 -20.69
C GLU A 404 18.21 -0.04 -20.44
N GLN A 405 17.11 0.47 -19.87
CA GLN A 405 15.84 -0.26 -19.66
C GLN A 405 16.00 -1.60 -18.91
N ARG A 406 16.98 -1.72 -18.00
CA ARG A 406 17.10 -2.94 -17.18
C ARG A 406 15.88 -3.07 -16.29
N LEU A 407 15.20 -4.21 -16.38
CA LEU A 407 14.05 -4.53 -15.52
C LEU A 407 14.56 -4.69 -14.07
N THR A 408 14.05 -3.86 -13.19
CA THR A 408 14.23 -3.97 -11.75
C THR A 408 12.97 -4.51 -11.12
N TYR A 409 13.11 -5.04 -9.90
CA TYR A 409 12.02 -5.58 -9.11
C TYR A 409 11.96 -4.88 -7.76
N ARG A 410 10.89 -5.08 -7.01
CA ARG A 410 10.75 -4.66 -5.61
C ARG A 410 9.88 -5.63 -4.86
N LEU A 411 10.01 -5.69 -3.53
CA LEU A 411 9.07 -6.46 -2.70
C LEU A 411 7.90 -5.57 -2.31
N HIS A 412 6.72 -6.17 -2.23
CA HIS A 412 5.61 -5.58 -1.50
C HIS A 412 5.95 -5.63 0.00
N ASP A 413 5.59 -4.60 0.78
CA ASP A 413 5.85 -4.52 2.24
C ASP A 413 5.52 -5.83 3.00
N LEU A 414 4.33 -6.41 2.82
CA LEU A 414 3.91 -7.69 3.40
C LEU A 414 4.76 -8.89 2.93
N MET A 415 5.28 -8.87 1.71
CA MET A 415 6.21 -9.90 1.23
C MET A 415 7.58 -9.74 1.86
N HIS A 416 8.00 -8.50 2.11
CA HIS A 416 9.23 -8.19 2.81
C HIS A 416 9.16 -8.63 4.27
N ASP A 417 8.09 -8.28 4.99
CA ASP A 417 7.80 -8.74 6.35
C ASP A 417 7.89 -10.29 6.43
N LEU A 418 7.28 -10.96 5.46
CA LEU A 418 7.28 -12.42 5.38
C LEU A 418 8.66 -12.99 5.06
N ALA A 419 9.41 -12.41 4.12
CA ALA A 419 10.77 -12.82 3.80
C ALA A 419 11.70 -12.66 5.01
N GLN A 420 11.58 -11.55 5.74
CA GLN A 420 12.35 -11.28 6.96
C GLN A 420 11.95 -12.24 8.10
N SER A 421 10.66 -12.53 8.24
CA SER A 421 10.18 -13.57 9.16
C SER A 421 10.79 -14.93 8.81
N LEU A 422 10.82 -15.32 7.54
CA LEU A 422 11.42 -16.60 7.12
C LEU A 422 12.93 -16.62 7.33
N LEU A 423 13.62 -15.49 7.15
CA LEU A 423 15.05 -15.37 7.39
C LEU A 423 15.41 -15.69 8.85
N THR A 424 14.56 -15.24 9.79
CA THR A 424 14.80 -15.28 11.24
C THR A 424 14.14 -16.46 11.95
N THR A 425 13.05 -17.00 11.39
CA THR A 425 12.33 -18.16 11.96
C THR A 425 13.22 -19.40 11.96
N SER A 426 13.11 -20.23 13.00
CA SER A 426 13.92 -21.44 13.16
C SER A 426 13.79 -22.42 11.98
N VAL A 427 14.89 -23.11 11.70
CA VAL A 427 14.97 -24.16 10.66
C VAL A 427 14.05 -25.34 10.99
N THR A 428 13.83 -25.63 12.28
CA THR A 428 12.83 -26.58 12.73
C THR A 428 11.51 -25.84 12.96
N PRO A 429 10.45 -26.13 12.19
CA PRO A 429 9.17 -25.48 12.39
C PRO A 429 8.56 -25.99 13.71
N LEU A 430 7.98 -25.09 14.49
CA LEU A 430 7.29 -25.44 15.75
C LEU A 430 6.08 -26.35 15.52
N GLN A 431 5.61 -26.45 14.27
CA GLN A 431 4.48 -27.28 13.85
C GLN A 431 4.87 -28.10 12.61
N PRO A 432 4.34 -29.33 12.45
CA PRO A 432 4.68 -30.22 11.33
C PRO A 432 4.45 -29.63 9.93
N GLU A 433 3.51 -28.69 9.80
CA GLU A 433 3.05 -28.08 8.55
C GLU A 433 3.54 -26.63 8.37
N GLY A 434 4.42 -26.16 9.26
CA GLY A 434 5.00 -24.83 9.22
C GLY A 434 6.04 -24.67 8.12
N ILE A 435 6.12 -23.47 7.54
CA ILE A 435 7.17 -23.14 6.57
C ILE A 435 8.50 -23.02 7.32
N GLN A 436 9.53 -23.73 6.86
CA GLN A 436 10.85 -23.72 7.48
C GLN A 436 11.53 -22.37 7.20
N GLY A 437 12.05 -21.73 8.25
CA GLY A 437 12.90 -20.55 8.12
C GLY A 437 14.38 -20.91 8.00
N LEU A 438 15.24 -19.88 7.94
CA LEU A 438 16.69 -20.06 7.84
C LEU A 438 17.39 -20.01 9.21
N GLY A 439 16.69 -19.59 10.27
CA GLY A 439 17.21 -19.51 11.63
C GLY A 439 18.39 -18.54 11.80
N LEU A 440 18.53 -17.56 10.90
CA LEU A 440 19.59 -16.56 10.97
C LEU A 440 19.17 -15.42 11.89
N THR A 441 20.10 -14.86 12.67
CA THR A 441 19.86 -13.53 13.20
C THR A 441 19.97 -12.50 12.07
N LEU A 442 19.31 -11.35 12.19
CA LEU A 442 19.48 -10.27 11.21
C LEU A 442 20.95 -9.88 11.09
N VAL A 443 21.66 -9.76 12.22
CA VAL A 443 23.11 -9.46 12.25
C VAL A 443 23.91 -10.44 11.42
N ASP A 444 23.67 -11.75 11.58
CA ASP A 444 24.35 -12.79 10.80
C ASP A 444 24.03 -12.69 9.31
N ALA A 445 22.77 -12.38 8.97
CA ALA A 445 22.37 -12.19 7.57
C ALA A 445 23.04 -10.97 6.93
N HIS A 446 23.11 -9.82 7.63
CA HIS A 446 23.84 -8.64 7.17
C HIS A 446 25.34 -8.93 7.01
N ALA A 447 25.94 -9.62 7.99
CA ALA A 447 27.35 -10.00 7.94
C ALA A 447 27.66 -10.93 6.76
N ALA A 448 26.82 -11.94 6.52
CA ALA A 448 26.95 -12.85 5.40
C ALA A 448 26.82 -12.13 4.05
N LEU A 449 25.85 -11.22 3.91
CA LEU A 449 25.70 -10.41 2.69
C LEU A 449 26.93 -9.54 2.43
N LEU A 450 27.45 -8.87 3.46
CA LEU A 450 28.67 -8.05 3.31
C LEU A 450 29.90 -8.91 2.98
N GLN A 451 30.02 -10.13 3.50
CA GLN A 451 31.07 -11.06 3.10
C GLN A 451 30.98 -11.43 1.61
N ARG A 452 29.77 -11.69 1.10
CA ARG A 452 29.54 -11.98 -0.34
C ARG A 452 30.00 -10.83 -1.24
N TYR A 453 29.72 -9.59 -0.84
CA TYR A 453 30.24 -8.41 -1.55
C TYR A 453 31.74 -8.25 -1.39
N GLN A 454 32.29 -8.48 -0.21
CA GLN A 454 33.72 -8.29 0.06
C GLN A 454 34.60 -9.15 -0.88
N VAL A 455 34.16 -10.35 -1.26
CA VAL A 455 34.87 -11.22 -2.22
C VAL A 455 35.03 -10.57 -3.60
N GLN A 456 34.16 -9.62 -3.97
CA GLN A 456 34.20 -8.93 -5.27
C GLN A 456 35.04 -7.65 -5.25
N THR A 457 35.56 -7.25 -4.08
CA THR A 457 36.43 -6.08 -3.96
C THR A 457 37.85 -6.38 -4.44
N GLN A 458 38.53 -5.38 -4.98
CA GLN A 458 39.96 -5.37 -5.19
C GLN A 458 40.64 -4.86 -3.91
N ASP A 459 41.61 -5.61 -3.38
CA ASP A 459 42.37 -5.27 -2.16
C ASP A 459 41.52 -4.93 -0.92
N LYS A 460 40.30 -5.50 -0.82
CA LYS A 460 39.33 -5.21 0.27
C LYS A 460 38.81 -3.77 0.29
N LEU A 461 38.92 -3.05 -0.83
CA LEU A 461 38.50 -1.66 -0.97
C LEU A 461 37.06 -1.59 -1.51
N TRP A 462 36.10 -1.17 -0.69
CA TRP A 462 34.68 -1.11 -1.06
C TRP A 462 34.37 -0.27 -2.31
N HIS A 463 35.12 0.80 -2.56
CA HIS A 463 34.92 1.66 -3.74
C HIS A 463 35.28 0.96 -5.07
N THR A 464 35.87 -0.23 -5.03
CA THR A 464 36.21 -1.03 -6.21
C THR A 464 35.10 -1.98 -6.62
N LEU A 465 34.02 -2.07 -5.84
CA LEU A 465 32.87 -2.90 -6.19
C LEU A 465 32.25 -2.45 -7.52
N PRO A 466 31.87 -3.41 -8.39
CA PRO A 466 31.09 -3.10 -9.57
C PRO A 466 29.78 -2.44 -9.16
N ASP A 467 29.30 -1.49 -9.96
CA ASP A 467 27.99 -0.90 -9.75
C ASP A 467 26.90 -1.92 -10.13
N ASP A 468 26.24 -2.45 -9.11
CA ASP A 468 25.10 -3.35 -9.23
C ASP A 468 23.76 -2.63 -9.04
N GLY A 469 23.79 -1.30 -8.88
CA GLY A 469 22.61 -0.47 -8.64
C GLY A 469 22.05 -0.54 -7.21
N TYR A 470 22.77 -1.16 -6.27
CA TYR A 470 22.33 -1.34 -4.88
C TYR A 470 23.41 -1.00 -3.85
N ILE A 471 24.54 -1.74 -3.87
CA ILE A 471 25.40 -1.81 -2.69
C ILE A 471 26.03 -0.46 -2.33
N HIS A 472 26.37 0.37 -3.33
CA HIS A 472 26.92 1.70 -3.09
C HIS A 472 25.96 2.63 -2.33
N ALA A 473 24.65 2.45 -2.49
CA ALA A 473 23.62 3.23 -1.79
C ALA A 473 23.32 2.68 -0.38
N HIS A 474 23.53 1.38 -0.15
CA HIS A 474 23.08 0.68 1.07
C HIS A 474 24.22 0.07 1.91
N LEU A 475 25.48 0.22 1.51
CA LEU A 475 26.63 -0.35 2.21
C LEU A 475 26.70 0.11 3.67
N THR A 476 26.57 1.42 3.92
CA THR A 476 26.60 1.98 5.28
C THR A 476 25.46 1.44 6.12
N TRP A 477 24.25 1.34 5.54
CA TRP A 477 23.09 0.77 6.22
C TRP A 477 23.34 -0.68 6.66
N HIS A 478 23.89 -1.54 5.80
CA HIS A 478 24.24 -2.91 6.22
C HIS A 478 25.34 -2.95 7.28
N LEU A 479 26.35 -2.08 7.19
CA LEU A 479 27.42 -1.99 8.19
C LEU A 479 26.89 -1.54 9.56
N GLU A 480 25.93 -0.61 9.58
CA GLU A 480 25.28 -0.15 10.81
C GLU A 480 24.44 -1.24 11.46
N ASN A 481 23.69 -2.02 10.66
CA ASN A 481 22.87 -3.12 11.19
C ASN A 481 23.70 -4.26 11.81
N ILE A 482 24.99 -4.39 11.46
CA ILE A 482 25.92 -5.29 12.16
C ILE A 482 26.35 -4.72 13.52
N ARG A 483 26.42 -3.38 13.65
CA ARG A 483 26.95 -2.69 14.85
C ARG A 483 25.91 -2.35 15.91
N ARG A 484 24.61 -2.43 15.59
CA ARG A 484 23.50 -2.08 16.50
C ARG A 484 23.29 -3.10 17.63
N HIS A 485 24.03 -4.20 17.65
CA HIS A 485 24.05 -5.23 18.68
C HIS A 485 25.49 -5.60 19.02
#